data_AF-B0DJ34-F1
#
_entry.id   AF-B0DJ34-F1
#
_cell.length_a   1.000
_cell.length_b   1.000
_cell.length_c   1.000
_cell.angle_alpha   90.00
_cell.angle_beta   90.00
_cell.angle_gamma   90.00
#
_symmetry.space_group_name_H-M   'P 1'
#
loop_
_entity.id
_entity.type
_entity.pdbx_description
1 polymer ?
#
loop_
_entity_poly.entity_id
_entity_poly.type
_entity_poly.pdbx_seq_one_letter_code
_entity_poly.pdbx_strand_id
1 'polypeptide(L)'
;MLFSRMIPERRSWELEVSLDGNHFATGKFPPSVHPETHAYTVLGSSTKSLFLRMTMSEDPAPFWGDILQSNSNGAYFGLALEIANRDEWGYIDFGKMIGLDGIALVNIVSNPADATLSGQKQLQSRIAHNIGSTRRPLTPPVVD
;
A
#
# COMPACT_ATOMS: atom_id res chain seq x y z
N MET A 1 0.22 14.52 10.79
CA MET A 1 -0.30 15.23 9.60
C MET A 1 0.49 14.78 8.37
N LEU A 2 -0.19 14.67 7.24
CA LEU A 2 0.38 14.33 5.93
C LEU A 2 -0.14 15.34 4.91
N PHE A 3 0.72 15.89 4.08
CA PHE A 3 0.31 16.68 2.93
C PHE A 3 1.30 16.55 1.77
N SER A 4 0.87 17.00 0.59
CA SER A 4 1.71 17.02 -0.61
C SER A 4 2.19 18.44 -0.88
N ARG A 5 3.50 18.65 -1.01
CA ARG A 5 4.11 19.93 -1.37
C ARG A 5 4.53 19.91 -2.84
N MET A 6 4.09 20.91 -3.62
CA MET A 6 4.58 21.09 -4.99
C MET A 6 6.01 21.63 -4.98
N ILE A 7 6.89 21.06 -5.80
CA ILE A 7 8.23 21.58 -6.08
C ILE A 7 8.25 22.11 -7.53
N PRO A 8 8.08 23.43 -7.73
CA PRO A 8 7.91 24.02 -9.06
C PRO A 8 9.06 23.73 -10.03
N GLU A 9 10.30 23.74 -9.53
CA GLU A 9 11.52 23.59 -10.33
C GLU A 9 11.62 22.19 -10.97
N ARG A 10 11.05 21.19 -10.28
CA ARG A 10 11.08 19.79 -10.69
C ARG A 10 9.75 19.32 -11.28
N ARG A 11 8.71 20.17 -11.25
CA ARG A 11 7.32 19.82 -11.60
C ARG A 11 6.86 18.53 -10.92
N SER A 12 7.24 18.35 -9.66
CA SER A 12 6.96 17.14 -8.88
C SER A 12 6.26 17.47 -7.57
N TRP A 13 5.70 16.44 -6.96
CA TRP A 13 5.08 16.51 -5.63
C TRP A 13 5.93 15.75 -4.63
N GLU A 14 6.16 16.33 -3.47
CA GLU A 14 6.83 15.70 -2.34
C GLU A 14 5.83 15.42 -1.22
N LEU A 15 5.87 14.20 -0.68
CA LEU A 15 5.10 13.88 0.50
C LEU A 15 5.79 14.47 1.74
N GLU A 16 5.07 15.27 2.51
CA GLU A 16 5.53 15.84 3.76
C GLU A 16 4.76 15.23 4.94
N VAL A 17 5.50 14.82 5.96
CA VAL A 17 4.96 14.16 7.15
C VAL A 17 5.38 14.91 8.40
N SER A 18 4.43 15.08 9.32
CA SER A 18 4.69 15.67 10.63
C SER A 18 3.96 14.91 11.73
N LEU A 19 4.63 14.72 12.87
CA LEU A 19 4.04 14.13 14.06
C LEU A 19 3.38 15.16 14.98
N ASP A 20 3.86 16.41 14.94
CA ASP A 20 3.47 17.49 15.86
C ASP A 20 2.75 18.65 15.17
N GLY A 21 2.65 18.63 13.84
CA GLY A 21 2.07 19.71 13.03
C GLY A 21 2.99 20.90 12.80
N ASN A 22 4.20 20.91 13.36
CA ASN A 22 5.12 22.05 13.31
C ASN A 22 6.40 21.70 12.53
N HIS A 23 6.96 20.52 12.78
CA HIS A 23 8.16 20.03 12.12
C HIS A 23 7.78 19.02 11.04
N PHE A 24 8.24 19.25 9.82
CA PHE A 24 7.92 18.43 8.65
C PHE A 24 9.17 17.74 8.12
N ALA A 25 8.99 16.48 7.72
CA ALA A 25 10.01 15.67 7.09
C ALA A 25 9.50 15.15 5.74
N THR A 26 10.33 15.30 4.71
CA THR A 26 10.05 14.76 3.39
C THR A 26 10.13 13.24 3.39
N GLY A 27 9.07 12.60 2.91
CA GLY A 27 8.97 11.16 2.74
C GLY A 27 10.06 10.62 1.81
N LYS A 28 10.70 9.54 2.25
CA LYS A 28 11.72 8.80 1.49
C LYS A 28 11.15 7.43 1.11
N PHE A 29 11.29 7.08 -0.16
CA PHE A 29 10.71 5.88 -0.74
C PHE A 29 11.82 4.96 -1.28
N PRO A 30 11.56 3.64 -1.39
CA PRO A 30 12.49 2.73 -2.04
C PRO A 30 12.74 3.14 -3.50
N PRO A 31 13.91 2.85 -4.10
CA PRO A 31 14.21 3.25 -5.48
C PRO A 31 13.24 2.72 -6.54
N SER A 32 12.52 1.62 -6.24
CA SER A 32 11.50 1.03 -7.11
C SER A 32 10.15 1.75 -7.06
N VAL A 33 10.01 2.77 -6.22
CA VAL A 33 8.75 3.48 -5.98
C VAL A 33 8.92 4.95 -6.30
N HIS A 34 8.11 5.42 -7.24
CA HIS A 34 8.14 6.78 -7.76
C HIS A 34 6.82 7.50 -7.43
N PRO A 35 6.66 8.05 -6.22
CA PRO A 35 5.44 8.76 -5.82
C PRO A 35 5.18 10.05 -6.61
N GLU A 36 6.21 10.60 -7.26
CA GLU A 36 6.10 11.76 -8.13
C GLU A 36 5.35 11.48 -9.44
N THR A 37 5.31 10.22 -9.87
CA THR A 37 4.64 9.80 -11.11
C THR A 37 3.36 8.99 -10.88
N HIS A 38 3.11 8.52 -9.66
CA HIS A 38 1.98 7.64 -9.34
C HIS A 38 1.03 8.23 -8.30
N ALA A 39 -0.27 8.01 -8.48
CA ALA A 39 -1.26 8.37 -7.47
C ALA A 39 -1.12 7.50 -6.21
N TYR A 40 -1.20 8.13 -5.04
CA TYR A 40 -1.15 7.44 -3.75
C TYR A 40 -2.33 7.78 -2.85
N THR A 41 -2.62 6.91 -1.90
CA THR A 41 -3.70 7.12 -0.92
C THR A 41 -3.23 6.69 0.47
N VAL A 42 -3.53 7.51 1.47
CA VAL A 42 -3.26 7.18 2.87
C VAL A 42 -4.33 6.18 3.34
N LEU A 43 -3.92 4.97 3.71
CA LEU A 43 -4.83 3.92 4.17
C LEU A 43 -5.11 3.98 5.67
N GLY A 44 -4.25 4.67 6.42
CA GLY A 44 -4.42 4.89 7.85
C GLY A 44 -3.09 4.91 8.60
N SER A 45 -3.19 5.17 9.90
CA SER A 45 -2.07 5.19 10.84
C SER A 45 -2.30 4.16 11.95
N SER A 46 -1.26 3.44 12.34
CA SER A 46 -1.18 2.78 13.66
C SER A 46 -0.24 3.55 14.57
N THR A 47 -0.24 3.20 15.86
CA THR A 47 0.56 3.77 16.95
C THR A 47 2.05 3.98 16.63
N LYS A 48 2.60 3.40 15.55
CA LYS A 48 4.00 3.55 15.14
C LYS A 48 4.25 3.56 13.62
N SER A 49 3.25 3.70 12.76
CA SER A 49 3.50 3.74 11.31
C SER A 49 2.30 4.21 10.50
N LEU A 50 2.59 4.81 9.36
CA LEU A 50 1.66 5.17 8.31
C LEU A 50 1.63 4.08 7.23
N PHE A 51 0.45 3.85 6.66
CA PHE A 51 0.30 2.99 5.49
C PHE A 51 -0.12 3.82 4.28
N LEU A 52 0.63 3.69 3.19
CA LEU A 52 0.33 4.32 1.91
C LEU A 52 0.06 3.25 0.87
N ARG A 53 -1.00 3.41 0.10
CA ARG A 53 -1.19 2.73 -1.17
C ARG A 53 -0.47 3.49 -2.26
N MET A 54 0.29 2.79 -3.08
CA MET A 54 0.75 3.24 -4.38
C MET A 54 -0.03 2.51 -5.48
N THR A 55 -0.60 3.26 -6.41
CA THR A 55 -1.23 2.65 -7.59
C THR A 55 -0.12 2.19 -8.54
N MET A 56 -0.06 0.89 -8.84
CA MET A 56 0.98 0.29 -9.71
C MET A 56 0.44 -0.12 -11.08
N SER A 57 -0.86 -0.37 -11.20
CA SER A 57 -1.54 -0.61 -12.49
C SER A 57 -2.13 0.69 -13.02
N GLU A 58 -1.78 1.09 -14.24
CA GLU A 58 -2.43 2.18 -14.96
C GLU A 58 -3.69 1.70 -15.68
N ASP A 59 -4.55 2.64 -16.08
CA ASP A 59 -5.69 2.34 -16.95
C ASP A 59 -5.22 1.79 -18.31
N PRO A 60 -5.98 0.88 -18.93
CA PRO A 60 -7.28 0.35 -18.48
C PRO A 60 -7.16 -0.78 -17.44
N ALA A 61 -8.26 -1.03 -16.72
CA ALA A 61 -8.45 -2.15 -15.78
C ALA A 61 -7.91 -3.49 -16.33
N PRO A 62 -7.42 -4.41 -15.48
CA PRO A 62 -7.69 -4.56 -14.04
C PRO A 62 -6.71 -3.84 -13.10
N PHE A 63 -7.19 -3.35 -11.94
CA PHE A 63 -6.34 -2.58 -11.00
C PHE A 63 -5.75 -3.37 -9.83
N TRP A 64 -4.51 -3.08 -9.47
CA TRP A 64 -3.88 -3.46 -8.20
C TRP A 64 -2.84 -2.41 -7.77
N GLY A 65 -2.33 -2.56 -6.56
CA GLY A 65 -1.31 -1.66 -6.05
C GLY A 65 -0.49 -2.26 -4.93
N ASP A 66 0.56 -1.55 -4.61
CA ASP A 66 1.45 -1.90 -3.52
C ASP A 66 1.08 -1.09 -2.28
N ILE A 67 1.34 -1.67 -1.11
CA ILE A 67 1.16 -0.99 0.17
C ILE A 67 2.54 -0.80 0.77
N LEU A 68 2.85 0.44 1.11
CA LEU A 68 4.05 0.84 1.82
C LEU A 68 3.73 1.06 3.28
N GLN A 69 4.70 0.75 4.13
CA GLN A 69 4.67 1.07 5.54
C GLN A 69 5.79 2.03 5.89
N SER A 70 5.48 3.06 6.67
CA SER A 70 6.50 3.96 7.19
C SER A 70 7.21 3.37 8.41
N ASN A 71 8.40 3.88 8.71
CA ASN A 71 8.99 3.79 10.04
C ASN A 71 8.21 4.64 11.07
N SER A 72 8.66 4.61 12.34
CA SER A 72 7.97 5.23 13.48
C SER A 72 7.80 6.74 13.42
N ASN A 73 8.66 7.43 12.68
CA ASN A 73 8.55 8.87 12.50
C ASN A 73 7.83 9.29 11.20
N GLY A 74 7.39 8.31 10.40
CA GLY A 74 6.62 8.57 9.19
C GLY A 74 7.42 9.02 7.98
N ALA A 75 8.75 9.17 8.09
CA ALA A 75 9.57 9.78 7.06
C ALA A 75 10.17 8.76 6.07
N TYR A 76 10.30 7.49 6.45
CA TYR A 76 10.89 6.45 5.58
C TYR A 76 9.88 5.36 5.31
N PHE A 77 9.65 5.07 4.03
CA PHE A 77 8.71 4.05 3.57
C PHE A 77 9.45 2.82 3.05
N GLY A 78 8.95 1.64 3.42
CA GLY A 78 9.36 0.35 2.90
C GLY A 78 8.18 -0.39 2.28
N LEU A 79 8.48 -1.30 1.35
CA LEU A 79 7.48 -2.17 0.74
C LEU A 79 6.93 -3.14 1.79
N ALA A 80 5.60 -3.13 1.97
CA ALA A 80 4.91 -3.98 2.93
C ALA A 80 4.04 -5.01 2.22
N LEU A 81 3.08 -4.48 1.46
CA LEU A 81 2.11 -5.03 0.52
C LEU A 81 2.58 -5.04 -0.93
N GLU A 82 2.39 -6.11 -1.70
CA GLU A 82 2.60 -6.10 -3.15
C GLU A 82 1.38 -6.71 -3.81
N ILE A 83 0.95 -6.12 -4.93
CA ILE A 83 -0.11 -6.64 -5.79
C ILE A 83 -1.42 -6.87 -5.01
N ALA A 84 -1.74 -5.96 -4.09
CA ALA A 84 -3.01 -5.97 -3.39
C ALA A 84 -4.15 -5.63 -4.36
N ASN A 85 -5.21 -6.43 -4.33
CA ASN A 85 -6.36 -6.24 -5.20
C ASN A 85 -7.02 -4.89 -4.92
N ARG A 86 -7.37 -4.18 -6.00
CA ARG A 86 -8.07 -2.90 -5.96
C ARG A 86 -9.27 -2.92 -6.90
N ASP A 87 -10.39 -2.38 -6.49
CA ASP A 87 -11.54 -2.17 -7.39
C ASP A 87 -11.40 -0.89 -8.24
N GLU A 88 -12.36 -0.70 -9.14
CA GLU A 88 -12.42 0.46 -10.05
C GLU A 88 -12.62 1.78 -9.28
N TRP A 89 -13.28 1.74 -8.13
CA TRP A 89 -13.54 2.92 -7.28
C TRP A 89 -12.37 3.35 -6.40
N GLY A 90 -11.30 2.54 -6.31
CA GLY A 90 -10.12 2.91 -5.51
C GLY A 90 -9.96 2.16 -4.20
N TYR A 91 -10.92 1.30 -3.84
CA TYR A 91 -10.86 0.51 -2.61
C TYR A 91 -9.89 -0.66 -2.76
N ILE A 92 -9.18 -0.97 -1.69
CA ILE A 92 -8.25 -2.10 -1.64
C ILE A 92 -8.84 -3.15 -0.71
N ASP A 93 -8.67 -4.42 -1.10
CA ASP A 93 -8.95 -5.57 -0.25
C ASP A 93 -7.84 -5.77 0.79
N PHE A 94 -7.72 -4.82 1.72
CA PHE A 94 -6.75 -4.83 2.81
C PHE A 94 -7.43 -4.48 4.13
N GLY A 95 -7.34 -5.38 5.11
CA GLY A 95 -7.92 -5.20 6.44
C GLY A 95 -6.90 -5.52 7.53
N LYS A 96 -6.71 -4.60 8.47
CA LYS A 96 -5.94 -4.87 9.69
C LYS A 96 -6.83 -5.51 10.74
N MET A 97 -6.28 -6.47 11.49
CA MET A 97 -7.00 -7.10 12.58
C MET A 97 -6.99 -6.19 13.82
N ILE A 98 -8.17 -5.81 14.29
CA ILE A 98 -8.32 -4.96 15.49
C ILE A 98 -7.83 -5.76 16.71
N GLY A 99 -6.98 -5.14 17.53
CA GLY A 99 -6.44 -5.75 18.74
C GLY A 99 -5.24 -6.68 18.52
N LEU A 100 -4.81 -6.91 17.27
CA LEU A 100 -3.64 -7.71 16.93
C LEU A 100 -2.65 -6.90 16.09
N ASP A 101 -1.60 -6.42 16.74
CA ASP A 101 -0.55 -5.66 16.08
C ASP A 101 0.19 -6.51 15.04
N GLY A 102 0.40 -5.92 13.86
CA GLY A 102 1.14 -6.55 12.78
C GLY A 102 0.37 -7.63 12.00
N ILE A 103 -0.90 -7.89 12.34
CA ILE A 103 -1.73 -8.85 11.60
C ILE A 103 -2.65 -8.13 10.61
N ALA A 104 -2.60 -8.56 9.35
CA ALA A 104 -3.49 -8.09 8.31
C ALA A 104 -3.95 -9.22 7.39
N LEU A 105 -5.18 -9.08 6.90
CA LEU A 105 -5.72 -9.86 5.81
C LEU A 105 -5.68 -9.04 4.52
N VAL A 106 -5.29 -9.67 3.43
CA VAL A 106 -5.21 -9.02 2.11
C VAL A 106 -5.63 -10.00 1.03
N ASN A 107 -6.39 -9.53 0.03
CA ASN A 107 -6.51 -10.26 -1.24
C ASN A 107 -5.46 -9.72 -2.20
N ILE A 108 -4.70 -10.63 -2.81
CA ILE A 108 -3.75 -10.28 -3.86
C ILE A 108 -4.25 -10.75 -5.22
N VAL A 109 -3.77 -10.13 -6.29
CA VAL A 109 -3.92 -10.66 -7.65
C VAL A 109 -2.78 -11.65 -7.88
N SER A 110 -3.07 -12.95 -7.99
CA SER A 110 -2.05 -13.99 -8.15
C SER A 110 -1.52 -14.13 -9.58
N ASN A 111 -2.19 -13.51 -10.55
CA ASN A 111 -1.87 -13.57 -11.99
C ASN A 111 -1.69 -12.16 -12.61
N PRO A 112 -0.90 -11.23 -12.04
CA PRO A 112 -0.87 -9.83 -12.49
C PRO A 112 -0.54 -9.67 -13.99
N ALA A 113 0.43 -10.44 -14.50
CA ALA A 113 0.81 -10.38 -15.91
C ALA A 113 -0.30 -10.82 -16.86
N ASP A 114 -0.96 -11.94 -16.55
CA ASP A 114 -2.08 -12.45 -17.36
C ASP A 114 -3.32 -11.58 -17.21
N ALA A 115 -3.54 -10.99 -16.03
CA ALA A 115 -4.67 -10.11 -15.75
C ALA A 115 -4.60 -8.84 -16.63
N THR A 116 -3.41 -8.26 -16.84
CA THR A 116 -3.22 -7.13 -17.76
C THR A 116 -3.70 -7.44 -19.18
N LEU A 117 -3.50 -8.67 -19.64
CA LEU A 117 -3.84 -9.09 -21.00
C LEU A 117 -5.29 -9.57 -21.14
N SER A 118 -5.78 -10.28 -20.13
CA SER A 118 -7.09 -10.95 -20.16
C SER A 118 -8.22 -10.11 -19.57
N GLY A 119 -7.90 -9.08 -18.77
CA GLY A 119 -8.87 -8.35 -17.95
C GLY A 119 -9.37 -9.12 -16.73
N GLN A 120 -8.88 -10.34 -16.49
CA GLN A 120 -9.40 -11.25 -15.45
C GLN A 120 -8.40 -11.48 -14.32
N LYS A 121 -8.79 -11.11 -13.10
CA LYS A 121 -7.98 -11.31 -11.90
C LYS A 121 -8.28 -12.66 -11.27
N GLN A 122 -7.24 -13.38 -10.89
CA GLN A 122 -7.29 -14.47 -9.93
C GLN A 122 -6.95 -13.90 -8.56
N LEU A 123 -7.91 -13.96 -7.64
CA LEU A 123 -7.76 -13.42 -6.29
C LEU A 123 -7.36 -14.51 -5.32
N GLN A 124 -6.39 -14.21 -4.45
CA GLN A 124 -5.99 -15.09 -3.36
C GLN A 124 -5.94 -14.35 -2.04
N SER A 125 -6.71 -14.80 -1.06
CA SER A 125 -6.64 -14.29 0.31
C SER A 125 -5.37 -14.76 1.02
N ARG A 126 -4.68 -13.83 1.66
CA ARG A 126 -3.46 -14.07 2.44
C ARG A 126 -3.53 -13.36 3.78
N ILE A 127 -2.89 -13.98 4.77
CA ILE A 127 -2.65 -13.39 6.08
C ILE A 127 -1.18 -13.01 6.22
N ALA A 128 -0.93 -11.78 6.66
CA ALA A 128 0.37 -11.28 7.09
C ALA A 128 0.39 -11.27 8.62
N HIS A 129 1.34 -11.96 9.24
CA HIS A 129 1.52 -11.95 10.71
C HIS A 129 2.55 -10.91 11.18
N ASN A 130 3.26 -10.31 10.21
CA ASN A 130 4.06 -9.12 10.38
C ASN A 130 4.05 -8.39 9.02
N ILE A 131 3.37 -7.25 8.97
CA ILE A 131 3.23 -6.47 7.73
C ILE A 131 4.63 -6.07 7.27
N GLY A 132 4.99 -6.49 6.05
CA GLY A 132 6.33 -6.27 5.46
C GLY A 132 7.36 -7.38 5.63
N SER A 133 7.04 -8.51 6.27
CA SER A 133 7.95 -9.68 6.26
C SER A 133 7.45 -10.83 5.38
N THR A 134 6.32 -11.44 5.74
CA THR A 134 5.85 -12.68 5.12
C THR A 134 4.33 -12.73 5.11
N ARG A 135 3.80 -13.29 4.02
CA ARG A 135 2.37 -13.52 3.81
C ARG A 135 2.17 -14.98 3.48
N ARG A 136 1.14 -15.59 4.05
CA ARG A 136 0.80 -17.00 3.79
C ARG A 136 -0.64 -17.11 3.31
N PRO A 137 -0.96 -18.09 2.45
CA PRO A 137 -2.34 -18.42 2.14
C PRO A 137 -3.11 -18.72 3.43
N LEU A 138 -4.41 -18.40 3.44
CA LEU A 138 -5.29 -18.89 4.49
C LEU A 138 -5.45 -20.40 4.34
N THR A 139 -5.34 -21.13 5.45
CA THR A 139 -5.70 -22.54 5.49
C THR A 139 -7.23 -22.64 5.47
N PRO A 140 -7.84 -23.34 4.52
CA PRO A 140 -9.28 -23.54 4.52
C PRO A 140 -9.69 -24.33 5.77
N PRO A 141 -10.90 -24.07 6.31
CA PRO A 141 -11.42 -24.89 7.39
C PRO A 141 -11.58 -26.34 6.93
N VAL A 142 -11.46 -27.28 7.87
CA VAL A 142 -11.53 -28.73 7.58
C VAL A 142 -12.96 -29.17 7.28
N VAL A 143 -13.93 -28.37 7.71
CA VAL A 143 -15.37 -28.58 7.57
C VAL A 143 -16.03 -27.23 7.27
N ASP A 144 -17.14 -27.27 6.53
CA ASP A 144 -17.97 -26.10 6.24
C ASP A 144 -18.84 -25.68 7.44
#